data_AF-A0A397FWM9-F1
#
_entry.id   AF-A0A397FWM9-F1
#
_cell.length_a   1.000
_cell.length_b   1.000
_cell.length_c   1.000
_cell.angle_alpha   90.00
_cell.angle_beta   90.00
_cell.angle_gamma   90.00
#
_symmetry.space_group_name_H-M   'P 1'
#
loop_
_entity.id
_entity.type
_entity.pdbx_description
1 polymer ?
#
loop_
_entity_poly.entity_id
_entity_poly.type
_entity_poly.pdbx_seq_one_letter_code
_entity_poly.pdbx_strand_id
1 'polypeptide(L)'
;MSESNQEQEIIFKEAFLVSNFLLLWNLPVRKDKLTAKQQQETQERLWNKNTLDSLVLEKLGEESWFKSESERKALKVEDYQRIKELTEETKQFIRELEKGTEWEGTMDKEVENNRNKTIQQWVEENK
;
A
#
# COMPACT_ATOMS: atom_id res chain seq x y z
N MET A 1 11.82 -7.23 19.52
CA MET A 1 11.32 -8.44 18.85
C MET A 1 11.51 -8.21 17.36
N SER A 2 12.17 -9.11 16.63
CA SER A 2 12.18 -9.04 15.17
C SER A 2 10.77 -9.33 14.68
N GLU A 3 10.11 -8.38 14.03
CA GLU A 3 8.87 -8.66 13.31
C GLU A 3 9.17 -9.73 12.25
N SER A 4 8.31 -10.75 12.13
CA SER A 4 8.57 -11.84 11.20
C SER A 4 8.57 -11.29 9.77
N ASN A 5 9.41 -11.85 8.90
CA ASN A 5 9.49 -11.49 7.48
C ASN A 5 8.12 -11.52 6.78
N GLN A 6 7.18 -12.31 7.31
CA GLN A 6 5.79 -12.41 6.86
C GLN A 6 4.99 -11.12 7.09
N GLU A 7 5.05 -10.51 8.27
CA GLU A 7 4.30 -9.27 8.55
C GLU A 7 4.84 -8.11 7.71
N GLN A 8 6.15 -8.09 7.48
CA GLN A 8 6.77 -7.12 6.57
C GLN A 8 6.28 -7.29 5.13
N GLU A 9 6.23 -8.52 4.62
CA GLU A 9 5.72 -8.80 3.27
C GLU A 9 4.24 -8.40 3.11
N ILE A 10 3.40 -8.70 4.10
CA ILE A 10 2.00 -8.29 4.10
C ILE A 10 1.89 -6.76 4.02
N ILE A 11 2.63 -6.04 4.86
CA ILE A 11 2.59 -4.57 4.89
C ILE A 11 3.09 -3.97 3.57
N PHE A 12 4.08 -4.55 2.90
CA PHE A 12 4.52 -4.06 1.60
C PHE A 12 3.48 -4.27 0.49
N LYS A 13 2.83 -5.44 0.46
CA LYS A 13 1.76 -5.71 -0.51
C LYS A 13 0.56 -4.79 -0.26
N GLU A 14 0.23 -4.52 1.00
CA GLU A 14 -0.78 -3.53 1.37
C GLU A 14 -0.39 -2.13 0.91
N ALA A 15 0.84 -1.69 1.20
CA ALA A 15 1.34 -0.37 0.80
C ALA A 15 1.22 -0.18 -0.72
N PHE A 16 1.64 -1.16 -1.51
CA PHE A 16 1.52 -1.14 -2.97
C PHE A 16 0.06 -1.09 -3.44
N LEU A 17 -0.83 -1.87 -2.82
CA LEU A 17 -2.25 -1.88 -3.18
C LEU A 17 -2.93 -0.54 -2.85
N VAL A 18 -2.74 -0.02 -1.64
CA VAL A 18 -3.27 1.27 -1.17
C VAL A 18 -2.78 2.41 -2.04
N SER A 19 -1.49 2.36 -2.39
CA SER A 19 -0.86 3.26 -3.36
C SER A 19 -1.61 3.24 -4.70
N ASN A 20 -1.91 2.06 -5.25
CA ASN A 20 -2.69 1.96 -6.49
C ASN A 20 -4.13 2.47 -6.35
N PHE A 21 -4.79 2.29 -5.21
CA PHE A 21 -6.11 2.89 -4.96
C PHE A 21 -6.09 4.41 -4.99
N LEU A 22 -5.01 5.05 -4.49
CA LEU A 22 -4.86 6.50 -4.57
C LEU A 22 -4.78 7.00 -6.03
N LEU A 23 -4.16 6.23 -6.93
CA LEU A 23 -4.12 6.57 -8.37
C LEU A 23 -5.51 6.62 -9.00
N LEU A 24 -6.42 5.74 -8.58
CA LEU A 24 -7.79 5.70 -9.10
C LEU A 24 -8.55 7.00 -8.84
N TRP A 25 -8.21 7.70 -7.75
CA TRP A 25 -8.80 8.99 -7.39
C TRP A 25 -8.31 10.17 -8.24
N ASN A 26 -7.30 9.95 -9.09
CA ASN A 26 -6.88 10.92 -10.10
C ASN A 26 -7.48 10.65 -11.49
N LEU A 27 -8.25 9.57 -11.67
CA LEU A 27 -8.99 9.32 -12.91
C LEU A 27 -10.15 10.30 -13.06
N PRO A 28 -10.50 10.76 -14.28
CA PRO A 28 -11.56 11.76 -14.49
C PRO A 28 -12.88 11.42 -13.77
N VAL A 29 -13.33 10.16 -13.89
CA VAL A 29 -14.58 9.67 -13.29
C VAL A 29 -14.67 9.81 -11.77
N ARG A 30 -13.54 9.81 -11.06
CA ARG A 30 -13.46 10.00 -9.61
C ARG A 30 -13.04 11.43 -9.26
N LYS A 31 -12.07 11.97 -9.99
CA LYS A 31 -11.52 13.32 -9.79
C LYS A 31 -12.60 14.39 -9.86
N ASP A 32 -13.54 14.27 -10.78
CA ASP A 32 -14.62 15.25 -10.96
C ASP A 32 -15.62 15.26 -9.79
N LYS A 33 -15.62 14.21 -8.96
CA LYS A 33 -16.44 14.12 -7.74
C LYS A 33 -15.75 14.72 -6.51
N LEU A 34 -14.48 15.10 -6.63
CA LEU A 34 -13.70 15.67 -5.53
C LEU A 34 -13.86 17.18 -5.45
N THR A 35 -13.88 17.71 -4.22
CA THR A 35 -13.71 19.14 -3.98
C THR A 35 -12.31 19.60 -4.41
N ALA A 36 -12.15 20.90 -4.71
CA ALA A 36 -10.83 21.46 -5.05
C ALA A 36 -9.76 21.15 -3.99
N LYS A 37 -10.14 21.17 -2.69
CA LYS A 37 -9.25 20.81 -1.58
C LYS A 37 -8.84 19.32 -1.65
N GLN A 38 -9.79 18.41 -1.87
CA GLN A 38 -9.50 16.98 -1.99
C GLN A 38 -8.66 16.67 -3.23
N GLN A 39 -8.88 17.38 -4.35
CA GLN A 39 -8.05 17.24 -5.54
C GLN A 39 -6.60 17.68 -5.27
N GLN A 40 -6.41 18.81 -4.59
CA GLN A 40 -5.08 19.28 -4.19
C GLN A 40 -4.41 18.28 -3.26
N GLU A 41 -5.10 17.83 -2.20
CA GLU A 41 -4.53 16.87 -1.25
C GLU A 41 -4.24 15.51 -1.90
N THR A 42 -5.08 15.06 -2.84
CA THR A 42 -4.81 13.85 -3.64
C THR A 42 -3.54 14.02 -4.47
N GLN A 43 -3.32 15.17 -5.11
CA GLN A 43 -2.12 15.45 -5.88
C GLN A 43 -0.86 15.53 -5.00
N GLU A 44 -0.94 16.21 -3.85
CA GLU A 44 0.15 16.28 -2.88
C GLU A 44 0.49 14.88 -2.34
N ARG A 45 -0.51 14.07 -2.03
CA ARG A 45 -0.30 12.67 -1.58
C ARG A 45 0.23 11.80 -2.70
N LEU A 46 -0.18 11.97 -3.96
CA LEU A 46 0.40 11.25 -5.10
C LEU A 46 1.87 11.62 -5.33
N TRP A 47 2.21 12.91 -5.15
CA TRP A 47 3.59 13.38 -5.20
C TRP A 47 4.43 12.79 -4.07
N ASN A 48 3.89 12.77 -2.85
CA ASN A 48 4.56 12.18 -1.68
C ASN A 48 4.59 10.64 -1.74
N LYS A 49 3.60 10.01 -2.37
CA LYS A 49 3.52 8.57 -2.66
C LYS A 49 4.57 8.13 -3.66
N ASN A 50 4.99 8.96 -4.62
CA ASN A 50 6.16 8.65 -5.42
C ASN A 50 7.41 8.46 -4.55
N THR A 51 7.51 9.10 -3.38
CA THR A 51 8.58 8.84 -2.40
C THR A 51 8.40 7.50 -1.70
N LEU A 52 7.17 7.07 -1.43
CA LEU A 52 6.86 5.79 -0.79
C LEU A 52 7.02 4.61 -1.74
N ASP A 53 6.50 4.73 -2.96
CA ASP A 53 6.73 3.78 -4.05
C ASP A 53 8.23 3.75 -4.42
N SER A 54 8.93 4.90 -4.42
CA SER A 54 10.39 4.92 -4.59
C SER A 54 11.12 4.28 -3.41
N LEU A 55 10.67 4.41 -2.16
CA LEU A 55 11.28 3.73 -1.01
C LEU A 55 11.01 2.21 -1.06
N VAL A 56 9.80 1.80 -1.42
CA VAL A 56 9.43 0.39 -1.62
C VAL A 56 10.24 -0.19 -2.79
N LEU A 57 10.35 0.51 -3.92
CA LEU A 57 11.15 0.09 -5.08
C LEU A 57 12.66 0.18 -4.82
N GLU A 58 13.18 1.18 -4.12
CA GLU A 58 14.62 1.31 -3.82
C GLU A 58 15.08 0.22 -2.85
N LYS A 59 14.21 -0.19 -1.91
CA LYS A 59 14.52 -1.22 -0.91
C LYS A 59 14.20 -2.63 -1.39
N LEU A 60 13.18 -2.78 -2.24
CA LEU A 60 12.72 -4.04 -2.83
C LEU A 60 12.97 -4.12 -4.35
N GLY A 61 13.97 -3.43 -4.92
CA GLY A 61 14.23 -3.29 -6.38
C GLY A 61 13.59 -4.34 -7.27
N GLU A 62 12.82 -3.92 -8.30
CA GLU A 62 11.94 -4.65 -9.26
C GLU A 62 11.89 -6.20 -9.25
N GLU A 63 13.01 -6.87 -8.95
CA GLU A 63 13.22 -8.31 -8.82
C GLU A 63 13.05 -8.89 -7.40
N SER A 64 12.90 -8.07 -6.36
CA SER A 64 12.98 -8.53 -4.96
C SER A 64 11.78 -9.35 -4.49
N TRP A 65 10.70 -9.35 -5.27
CA TRP A 65 9.49 -10.16 -5.07
C TRP A 65 9.70 -11.61 -5.53
N PHE A 66 10.71 -11.84 -6.37
CA PHE A 66 11.08 -13.16 -6.89
C PHE A 66 12.36 -13.71 -6.24
N LYS A 67 12.97 -12.95 -5.32
CA LYS A 67 14.17 -13.32 -4.60
C LYS A 67 13.82 -14.19 -3.39
N SER A 68 14.56 -15.29 -3.25
CA SER A 68 14.44 -16.20 -2.10
C SER A 68 14.66 -15.45 -0.78
N GLU A 69 14.17 -15.98 0.35
CA GLU A 69 14.31 -15.32 1.66
C GLU A 69 15.77 -14.92 1.98
N SER A 70 16.74 -15.72 1.53
CA SER A 70 18.18 -15.46 1.65
C SER A 70 18.71 -14.28 0.81
N GLU A 71 17.97 -13.84 -0.20
CA GLU A 71 18.36 -12.80 -1.17
C GLU A 71 17.64 -11.47 -0.93
N ARG A 72 16.65 -11.43 -0.03
CA ARG A 72 15.95 -10.21 0.36
C ARG A 72 16.86 -9.36 1.23
N LYS A 73 17.10 -8.11 0.84
CA LYS A 73 17.79 -7.14 1.71
C LYS A 73 16.94 -6.91 2.96
N ALA A 74 17.51 -7.14 4.14
CA ALA A 74 16.85 -6.81 5.41
C ALA A 74 16.53 -5.31 5.46
N LEU A 75 15.25 -4.97 5.60
CA LEU A 75 14.85 -3.58 5.82
C LEU A 75 15.31 -3.11 7.20
N LYS A 76 15.70 -1.84 7.27
CA LYS A 76 15.86 -1.17 8.57
C LYS A 76 14.48 -1.04 9.22
N VAL A 77 14.43 -1.23 10.54
CA VAL A 77 13.19 -1.12 11.33
C VAL A 77 12.51 0.24 11.12
N GLU A 78 13.30 1.30 10.98
CA GLU A 78 12.84 2.68 10.72
C GLU A 78 12.12 2.80 9.37
N ASP A 79 12.65 2.17 8.31
CA ASP A 79 12.06 2.19 6.98
C ASP A 79 10.71 1.47 6.98
N TYR A 80 10.65 0.30 7.63
CA TYR A 80 9.42 -0.47 7.77
C TYR A 80 8.35 0.30 8.57
N GLN A 81 8.71 0.89 9.70
CA GLN A 81 7.79 1.66 10.52
C GLN A 81 7.22 2.86 9.73
N ARG A 82 8.08 3.52 8.95
CA ARG A 82 7.66 4.64 8.12
C ARG A 82 6.68 4.23 7.01
N ILE A 83 6.92 3.09 6.36
CA ILE A 83 6.03 2.54 5.32
C ILE A 83 4.67 2.21 5.93
N LYS A 84 4.65 1.58 7.11
CA LYS A 84 3.42 1.23 7.83
C LYS A 84 2.58 2.47 8.14
N GLU A 85 3.19 3.51 8.73
CA GLU A 85 2.50 4.76 9.06
C GLU A 85 1.88 5.43 7.83
N LEU A 86 2.67 5.58 6.77
CA LEU A 86 2.19 6.20 5.54
C LEU A 86 1.09 5.38 4.85
N THR A 87 1.14 4.05 4.98
CA THR A 87 0.07 3.16 4.47
C THR A 87 -1.23 3.41 5.22
N GLU A 88 -1.19 3.51 6.56
CA GLU A 88 -2.39 3.83 7.36
C GLU A 88 -2.93 5.24 7.07
N GLU A 89 -2.06 6.24 6.98
CA GLU A 89 -2.45 7.61 6.62
C GLU A 89 -3.14 7.66 5.24
N THR A 90 -2.64 6.88 4.28
CA THR A 90 -3.21 6.81 2.93
C THR A 90 -4.52 6.05 2.92
N LYS A 91 -4.64 4.96 3.68
CA LYS A 91 -5.91 4.24 3.87
C LYS A 91 -6.99 5.16 4.43
N GLN A 92 -6.66 5.91 5.48
CA GLN A 92 -7.61 6.83 6.09
C GLN A 92 -8.06 7.92 5.09
N PHE A 93 -7.14 8.49 4.34
CA PHE A 93 -7.48 9.47 3.31
C PHE A 93 -8.40 8.87 2.22
N ILE A 94 -8.09 7.68 1.70
CA ILE A 94 -8.94 7.04 0.69
C ILE A 94 -10.33 6.74 1.23
N ARG A 95 -10.47 6.32 2.50
CA ARG A 95 -11.79 6.14 3.15
C ARG A 95 -12.58 7.44 3.17
N GLU A 96 -11.93 8.58 3.43
CA GLU A 96 -12.57 9.89 3.38
C GLU A 96 -13.03 10.26 1.97
N LEU A 97 -12.28 9.89 0.93
CA LEU A 97 -12.68 10.09 -0.47
C LEU A 97 -13.84 9.16 -0.88
N GLU A 98 -13.81 7.90 -0.43
CA GLU A 98 -14.82 6.89 -0.75
C GLU A 98 -16.16 7.14 -0.04
N LYS A 99 -16.16 7.85 1.09
CA LYS A 99 -17.35 8.09 1.92
C LYS A 99 -18.49 8.75 1.13
N GLY A 100 -19.66 8.12 1.13
CA GLY A 100 -20.83 8.62 0.43
C GLY A 100 -20.78 8.45 -1.10
N THR A 101 -19.83 7.66 -1.61
CA THR A 101 -19.71 7.30 -3.02
C THR A 101 -20.06 5.83 -3.23
N GLU A 102 -20.23 5.41 -4.49
CA GLU A 102 -20.44 4.00 -4.83
C GLU A 102 -19.21 3.10 -4.53
N TRP A 103 -18.06 3.70 -4.22
CA TRP A 103 -16.82 2.99 -3.90
C TRP A 103 -16.58 2.83 -2.41
N GLU A 104 -17.52 3.24 -1.54
CA GLU A 104 -17.37 3.12 -0.09
C GLU A 104 -16.95 1.70 0.36
N GLY A 105 -15.75 1.62 0.96
CA GLY A 105 -15.19 0.38 1.48
C GLY A 105 -14.59 -0.54 0.42
N THR A 106 -14.37 -0.07 -0.82
CA THR A 106 -13.76 -0.89 -1.89
C THR A 106 -12.30 -1.17 -1.58
N MET A 107 -11.53 -0.15 -1.16
CA MET A 107 -10.14 -0.34 -0.79
C MET A 107 -9.97 -1.33 0.37
N ASP A 108 -10.74 -1.16 1.45
CA ASP A 108 -10.62 -2.01 2.64
C ASP A 108 -10.88 -3.49 2.34
N LYS A 109 -11.91 -3.78 1.53
CA LYS A 109 -12.21 -5.16 1.09
C LYS A 109 -11.06 -5.78 0.29
N GLU A 110 -10.45 -5.02 -0.62
CA GLU A 110 -9.34 -5.55 -1.42
C GLU A 110 -8.05 -5.71 -0.61
N VAL A 111 -7.79 -4.81 0.34
CA VAL A 111 -6.68 -4.96 1.30
C VAL A 111 -6.86 -6.24 2.12
N GLU A 112 -8.05 -6.49 2.66
CA GLU A 112 -8.35 -7.71 3.42
C GLU A 112 -8.19 -8.97 2.56
N ASN A 113 -8.73 -8.96 1.33
CA ASN A 113 -8.59 -10.06 0.39
C ASN A 113 -7.12 -10.36 0.06
N ASN A 114 -6.31 -9.32 -0.16
CA ASN A 114 -4.89 -9.47 -0.49
C ASN A 114 -4.09 -10.04 0.69
N ARG A 115 -4.36 -9.54 1.91
CA ARG A 115 -3.77 -10.07 3.15
C ARG A 115 -4.09 -11.56 3.30
N ASN A 116 -5.35 -11.96 3.16
CA ASN A 116 -5.77 -13.35 3.28
C ASN A 116 -5.10 -14.26 2.23
N LYS A 117 -5.01 -13.82 0.97
CA LYS A 117 -4.30 -14.54 -0.09
C LYS A 117 -2.81 -14.72 0.22
N THR A 118 -2.15 -13.66 0.70
CA THR A 118 -0.72 -13.72 1.06
C THR A 118 -0.46 -14.70 2.19
N ILE A 119 -1.32 -14.71 3.22
CA ILE A 119 -1.24 -15.69 4.31
C ILE A 119 -1.43 -17.12 3.81
N GLN A 120 -2.42 -17.35 2.93
CA GLN A 120 -2.67 -18.67 2.34
C GLN A 120 -1.49 -19.18 1.52
N GLN A 121 -0.93 -18.37 0.63
CA GLN A 121 0.26 -18.72 -0.17
C GLN A 121 1.42 -19.14 0.72
N TRP A 122 1.69 -18.38 1.79
CA TRP A 122 2.76 -18.72 2.73
C TRP A 122 2.52 -20.06 3.44
N VAL A 123 1.27 -20.34 3.86
CA VAL A 123 0.89 -21.62 4.48
C VAL A 123 1.07 -22.79 3.49
N GLU A 124 0.87 -22.57 2.19
CA GLU A 124 1.08 -23.59 1.15
C GLU A 124 2.57 -23.83 0.87
N GLU A 125 3.38 -22.78 0.84
CA GLU A 125 4.82 -22.85 0.55
C GLU A 125 5.67 -23.44 1.70
N ASN A 126 5.16 -23.42 2.94
CA ASN A 126 5.88 -23.87 4.14
C ASN A 126 5.33 -25.19 4.74
N LYS A 127 4.57 -25.97 3.95
CA LYS A 127 4.14 -27.34 4.27
C LYS A 127 5.03 -28.37 3.59
#